data_AF-A0A525KSB5-F1
#
_entry.id   AF-A0A525KSB5-F1
#
_cell.length_a   1.000
_cell.length_b   1.000
_cell.length_c   1.000
_cell.angle_alpha   90.00
_cell.angle_beta   90.00
_cell.angle_gamma   90.00
#
_symmetry.space_group_name_H-M   'P 1'
#
loop_
_entity.id
_entity.type
_entity.pdbx_description
1 polymer ?
#
loop_
_entity_poly.entity_id
_entity_poly.type
_entity_poly.pdbx_seq_one_letter_code
_entity_poly.pdbx_strand_id
1 'polypeptide(L)' 'MDGNIFNTNGVLVAVVTGPAIFDCRGRKLYDLRGLNIYKLNGDLVGHLSDSKGAERHLDKATDRLFPTS' A
#
# COMPACT_ATOMS: atom_id res chain seq x y z
N MET A 1 -11.35 -3.64 -3.09
CA MET A 1 -10.82 -2.90 -4.24
C MET A 1 -9.40 -3.39 -4.35
N ASP A 2 -9.12 -4.24 -5.32
CA ASP A 2 -7.89 -5.03 -5.32
C ASP A 2 -6.87 -4.36 -6.24
N GLY A 3 -5.59 -4.68 -6.08
CA GLY A 3 -4.55 -4.18 -6.97
C GLY A 3 -3.16 -4.19 -6.37
N ASN A 4 -2.19 -3.87 -7.22
CA ASN A 4 -0.78 -3.89 -6.86
C ASN A 4 -0.31 -2.50 -6.42
N ILE A 5 0.60 -2.47 -5.44
CA ILE A 5 1.28 -1.28 -4.96
C ILE A 5 2.71 -1.30 -5.46
N PHE A 6 3.07 -0.29 -6.24
CA PHE A 6 4.42 -0.09 -6.73
C PHE A 6 5.06 1.09 -6.02
N ASN A 7 6.35 0.97 -5.72
CA ASN A 7 7.14 2.09 -5.23
C ASN A 7 7.49 3.07 -6.36
N THR A 8 8.15 4.19 -6.04
CA THR A 8 8.54 5.20 -7.04
C THR A 8 9.47 4.64 -8.13
N ASN A 9 10.18 3.54 -7.86
CA ASN A 9 11.05 2.86 -8.84
C ASN A 9 10.30 1.82 -9.71
N GLY A 10 8.97 1.71 -9.56
CA GLY A 10 8.16 0.73 -10.29
C GLY A 10 8.28 -0.71 -9.77
N VAL A 11 8.84 -0.91 -8.58
CA VAL A 11 8.97 -2.24 -7.95
C VAL A 11 7.71 -2.55 -7.16
N LEU A 12 7.17 -3.75 -7.37
CA LEU A 12 6.04 -4.27 -6.59
C LEU A 12 6.47 -4.45 -5.13
N VAL A 13 5.85 -3.72 -4.22
CA VAL A 13 6.19 -3.77 -2.79
C VAL A 13 5.06 -4.32 -1.92
N ALA A 14 3.82 -4.29 -2.41
CA ALA A 14 2.67 -4.83 -1.72
C ALA A 14 1.48 -5.07 -2.65
N VAL A 15 0.49 -5.80 -2.14
CA VAL A 15 -0.77 -6.10 -2.83
C VAL A 15 -1.93 -5.68 -1.93
N VAL A 16 -2.90 -4.99 -2.51
CA VAL A 16 -4.18 -4.66 -1.86
C VAL A 16 -5.18 -5.75 -2.18
N THR A 17 -5.82 -6.29 -1.14
CA THR A 17 -6.95 -7.21 -1.26
C THR A 17 -8.04 -6.77 -0.30
N GLY A 18 -9.17 -6.32 -0.85
CA GLY A 18 -10.27 -5.75 -0.08
C GLY A 18 -9.83 -4.50 0.70
N PRO A 19 -10.00 -4.47 2.04
CA PRO A 19 -9.56 -3.39 2.92
C PRO A 19 -8.17 -3.64 3.55
N ALA A 20 -7.37 -4.57 3.01
CA ALA A 20 -6.10 -4.96 3.60
C ALA A 20 -4.96 -4.87 2.58
N ILE A 21 -3.77 -4.54 3.08
CA ILE A 21 -2.52 -4.48 2.31
C ILE A 21 -1.61 -5.58 2.82
N PHE A 22 -1.10 -6.39 1.89
CA PHE A 22 -0.24 -7.53 2.14
C PHE A 22 1.13 -7.31 1.51
N ASP A 23 2.17 -7.85 2.14
CA ASP A 23 3.47 -7.98 1.48
C ASP A 23 3.41 -9.03 0.36
N CYS A 24 4.46 -9.10 -0.46
CA CYS A 24 4.57 -10.09 -1.53
C CYS A 24 4.63 -11.56 -1.04
N ARG A 25 4.69 -11.79 0.28
CA ARG A 25 4.67 -13.12 0.92
C ARG A 25 3.30 -13.43 1.53
N GLY A 26 2.29 -12.57 1.36
CA GLY A 26 0.93 -12.74 1.88
C GLY A 26 0.76 -12.36 3.35
N ARG A 27 1.74 -11.69 3.99
CA ARG A 27 1.61 -11.18 5.36
C ARG A 27 0.94 -9.83 5.33
N LYS A 28 -0.11 -9.67 6.14
CA LYS A 28 -0.82 -8.39 6.27
C LYS A 28 0.11 -7.36 6.91
N LEU A 29 0.33 -6.25 6.20
CA LEU A 29 1.12 -5.12 6.68
C LEU A 29 0.23 -4.02 7.26
N TYR A 30 -0.83 -3.67 6.53
CA TYR A 30 -1.65 -2.49 6.82
C TYR A 30 -3.14 -2.74 6.53
N ASP A 31 -3.97 -1.89 7.11
CA ASP A 31 -5.37 -1.71 6.74
C ASP A 31 -5.52 -0.54 5.78
N LEU A 32 -6.38 -0.69 4.78
CA LEU A 32 -6.73 0.35 3.82
C LEU A 32 -8.18 0.78 4.03
N ARG A 33 -8.39 2.06 4.30
CA ARG A 33 -9.73 2.66 4.40
C ARG A 33 -9.85 3.79 3.39
N GLY A 34 -10.51 3.53 2.27
CA GLY A 34 -10.49 4.43 1.12
C GLY A 34 -9.09 4.48 0.52
N LEU A 35 -8.45 5.64 0.58
CA LEU A 35 -7.05 5.84 0.17
C LEU A 35 -6.07 5.86 1.33
N ASN A 36 -6.56 5.83 2.58
CA ASN A 36 -5.72 5.99 3.77
C ASN A 36 -5.19 4.64 4.26
N ILE A 37 -3.88 4.61 4.54
CA ILE A 37 -3.15 3.45 5.01
C ILE A 37 -2.97 3.54 6.52
N TYR A 38 -3.43 2.50 7.23
CA TYR A 38 -3.37 2.39 8.68
C TYR A 38 -2.52 1.21 9.10
N LYS A 39 -1.76 1.36 10.17
CA LYS A 39 -1.17 0.22 10.89
C LYS A 39 -2.28 -0.66 11.46
N LEU A 40 -1.92 -1.90 11.79
CA LEU A 40 -2.83 -2.86 12.44
C LEU A 40 -3.32 -2.40 13.83
N ASN A 41 -2.60 -1.47 14.47
CA ASN A 41 -3.03 -0.84 15.73
C ASN A 41 -4.00 0.34 15.53
N GLY A 42 -4.30 0.73 14.28
CA GLY A 42 -5.20 1.83 13.93
C GLY A 42 -4.53 3.17 13.66
N ASP A 43 -3.20 3.29 13.75
CA ASP A 43 -2.50 4.55 13.45
C ASP A 43 -2.51 4.82 11.93
N LEU A 44 -2.88 6.05 11.53
CA LEU A 44 -2.71 6.51 10.15
C LEU A 44 -1.22 6.71 9.85
N VAL A 45 -0.70 6.08 8.81
CA VAL A 45 0.71 6.18 8.42
C VAL A 45 0.95 6.77 7.05
N GLY A 46 -0.06 6.77 6.19
CA GLY A 46 0.09 7.31 4.86
C GLY A 46 -1.19 7.25 4.06
N HIS A 47 -1.08 7.56 2.79
CA HIS A 47 -2.17 7.46 1.84
C HIS A 47 -1.62 6.95 0.49
N LEU A 48 -2.50 6.32 -0.27
CA LEU A 48 -2.29 5.98 -1.67
C LEU A 48 -2.66 7.18 -2.54
N SER A 49 -1.90 7.42 -3.59
CA SER A 49 -2.23 8.43 -4.59
C SER A 49 -3.45 7.96 -5.40
N ASP A 50 -4.46 8.81 -5.56
CA ASP A 50 -5.68 8.51 -6.32
C ASP A 50 -5.36 8.37 -7.81
N SER A 51 -4.91 7.18 -8.17
CA SER A 51 -4.65 6.78 -9.55
C SER A 51 -5.94 6.13 -10.01
N LYS A 52 -6.67 6.74 -10.95
CA LYS A 52 -7.90 6.19 -11.56
C LYS A 52 -7.63 4.94 -12.43
N GLY A 53 -6.87 3.97 -11.93
CA GLY A 53 -6.43 2.78 -12.64
C GLY A 53 -6.02 1.62 -11.71
N ALA A 54 -5.73 0.46 -12.30
CA ALA A 54 -5.34 -0.76 -11.59
C ALA A 54 -3.96 -0.68 -10.90
N GLU A 55 -3.19 0.37 -11.20
CA GLU A 55 -1.84 0.61 -10.68
C GLU A 55 -1.88 1.77 -9.68
N ARG A 56 -1.51 1.49 -8.43
CA ARG A 56 -1.44 2.50 -7.37
C ARG A 56 0.01 2.77 -7.03
N HIS A 57 0.41 4.03 -7.14
CA HIS A 57 1.74 4.48 -6.76
C HIS A 57 1.72 5.02 -5.34
N LEU A 58 2.74 4.65 -4.58
CA LEU A 58 3.00 5.25 -3.27
C LEU A 58 3.43 6.70 -3.44
N ASP A 59 2.97 7.57 -2.54
CA ASP A 59 3.63 8.86 -2.37
C ASP A 59 5.06 8.65 -1.82
N LYS A 60 5.96 9.60 -2.10
CA LYS A 60 7.39 9.50 -1.78
C LYS A 60 7.65 9.32 -0.28
N ALA A 61 6.77 9.82 0.58
CA ALA A 61 6.82 9.60 2.02
C ALA A 61 6.40 8.17 2.40
N THR A 62 5.41 7.64 1.70
CA THR A 62 4.82 6.30 1.88
C THR A 62 5.74 5.20 1.36
N ASP A 63 6.63 5.49 0.40
CA ASP A 63 7.66 4.57 -0.11
C ASP A 63 8.52 3.96 1.01
N ARG A 64 8.79 4.72 2.08
CA ARG A 64 9.58 4.24 3.23
C ARG A 64 8.83 3.28 4.14
N LEU A 65 7.50 3.20 4.04
CA LEU A 65 6.68 2.31 4.86
C LEU A 65 6.76 0.88 4.38
N PHE A 66 7.09 0.66 3.11
CA PHE A 66 7.20 -0.65 2.52
C PHE A 66 8.67 -1.06 2.46
N PRO A 67 9.08 -2.14 3.15
CA PRO A 67 10.46 -2.59 3.07
C PRO A 67 10.76 -3.04 1.64
N THR A 68 11.79 -2.47 1.03
CA THR A 68 12.44 -3.05 -0.15
C THR A 68 13.06 -4.36 0.30
N SER A 69 12.51 -5.48 -0.16
CA SER A 69 13.08 -6.81 0.09
C SER A 69 14.48 -6.94 -0.48
#